data_AF-A0A3D3HCH3-F1
#
_entry.id   AF-A0A3D3HCH3-F1
#
_cell.length_a   1.000
_cell.length_b   1.000
_cell.length_c   1.000
_cell.angle_alpha   90.00
_cell.angle_beta   90.00
_cell.angle_gamma   90.00
#
_symmetry.space_group_name_H-M   'P 1'
#
loop_
_entity.id
_entity.type
_entity.pdbx_description
1 polymer ?
#
loop_
_entity_poly.entity_id
_entity_poly.type
_entity_poly.pdbx_seq_one_letter_code
_entity_poly.pdbx_strand_id
1 'polypeptide(L)'
;QGLLDYDTPVADQYMPDKVSNIGPGILKSADMDAIIFTLAEHYFNLSELRQKTFITTGPSAQDLYESGITASFLYLGLDEEDAEDYYTQSKSLVGWSPSSNKLEAIITQKWIAVNGITAEQSWFDYSRTGYPSGVPIPLNYNATTDRPVRLFYPAGEYSSNGANVPTQPNAFTAKIFWAN
;
A
#
# COMPACT_ATOMS: atom_id res chain seq x y z
N GLN A 1 -23.34 22.17 0.67
CA GLN A 1 -23.70 21.44 1.91
C GLN A 1 -22.47 21.52 2.78
N GLY A 2 -22.56 22.32 3.85
CA GLY A 2 -21.40 22.75 4.64
C GLY A 2 -20.70 21.58 5.32
N LEU A 3 -19.40 21.78 5.54
CA LEU A 3 -18.60 21.05 6.52
C LEU A 3 -19.37 21.07 7.84
N LEU A 4 -19.97 19.92 8.19
CA LEU A 4 -20.44 19.68 9.53
C LEU A 4 -19.18 19.56 10.37
N ASP A 5 -19.01 20.48 11.32
CA ASP A 5 -18.10 20.29 12.44
C ASP A 5 -18.31 18.85 12.94
N TYR A 6 -17.26 18.04 12.86
CA TYR A 6 -17.28 16.73 13.50
C TYR A 6 -17.40 17.03 14.99
N ASP A 7 -18.63 16.91 15.50
CA ASP A 7 -18.94 17.04 16.91
C ASP A 7 -17.91 16.21 17.67
N THR A 8 -17.16 16.86 18.57
CA THR A 8 -16.30 16.13 19.50
C THR A 8 -17.16 15.04 20.11
N PRO A 9 -16.82 13.75 19.92
CA PRO A 9 -17.77 12.68 20.11
C PRO A 9 -18.33 12.73 21.53
N VAL A 10 -19.57 13.20 21.67
CA VAL A 10 -20.36 12.90 22.85
C VAL A 10 -20.46 11.38 22.84
N ALA A 11 -19.91 10.73 23.86
CA ALA A 11 -19.92 9.29 23.96
C ALA A 11 -21.37 8.78 24.01
N ASP A 12 -21.94 8.51 22.83
CA ASP A 12 -23.21 7.81 22.71
C ASP A 12 -22.96 6.34 23.04
N GLN A 13 -23.87 5.77 23.85
CA GLN A 13 -23.79 4.43 24.43
C GLN A 13 -23.67 3.31 23.37
N TYR A 14 -23.86 3.63 22.10
CA TYR A 14 -23.81 2.71 20.97
C TYR A 14 -22.60 2.88 20.04
N MET A 15 -21.70 3.85 20.30
CA MET A 15 -20.47 3.94 19.51
C MET A 15 -19.46 2.90 19.99
N PRO A 16 -18.85 2.11 19.09
CA PRO A 16 -17.79 1.20 19.47
C PRO A 16 -16.61 1.97 20.07
N ASP A 17 -16.11 1.54 21.23
CA ASP A 17 -14.98 2.18 21.95
C ASP A 17 -13.69 2.33 21.10
N LYS A 18 -13.59 1.59 19.99
CA LYS A 18 -12.45 1.62 19.06
C LYS A 18 -12.93 1.71 17.62
N VAL A 19 -13.22 2.92 17.16
CA VAL A 19 -13.39 3.22 15.74
C VAL A 19 -12.06 3.70 15.15
N SER A 20 -11.70 3.16 13.98
CA SER A 20 -10.55 3.68 13.20
C SER A 20 -11.04 4.86 12.39
N ASN A 21 -10.86 6.08 12.91
CA ASN A 21 -11.11 7.29 12.14
C ASN A 21 -10.02 7.46 11.08
N ILE A 22 -10.36 8.10 9.95
CA ILE A 22 -9.42 8.34 8.82
C ILE A 22 -8.18 9.16 9.27
N GLY A 23 -8.26 9.85 10.41
CA GLY A 23 -7.16 10.61 10.98
C GLY A 23 -6.82 11.87 10.16
N PRO A 24 -6.07 12.82 10.74
CA PRO A 24 -5.73 14.06 10.04
C PRO A 24 -4.65 13.87 8.96
N GLY A 25 -3.93 12.75 8.96
CA GLY A 25 -2.78 12.52 8.08
C GLY A 25 -3.14 12.20 6.63
N ILE A 26 -4.29 11.55 6.39
CA ILE A 26 -4.72 11.15 5.03
C ILE A 26 -5.54 12.26 4.36
N LEU A 27 -6.57 12.76 5.04
CA LEU A 27 -7.41 13.87 4.58
C LEU A 27 -7.06 15.13 5.36
N LYS A 28 -6.22 15.99 4.76
CA LYS A 28 -5.63 17.16 5.44
C LYS A 28 -6.48 18.43 5.30
N SER A 29 -7.08 18.65 4.14
CA SER A 29 -7.98 19.78 3.87
C SER A 29 -8.85 19.51 2.65
N ALA A 30 -9.89 20.33 2.45
CA ALA A 30 -10.72 20.29 1.24
C ALA A 30 -9.95 20.71 -0.03
N ASP A 31 -8.86 21.46 0.14
CA ASP A 31 -8.03 22.01 -0.93
C ASP A 31 -6.69 21.26 -1.05
N MET A 32 -6.57 20.06 -0.48
CA MET A 32 -5.33 19.30 -0.56
C MET A 32 -5.03 18.85 -1.99
N ASP A 33 -3.74 18.82 -2.33
CA ASP A 33 -3.31 18.33 -3.64
C ASP A 33 -3.55 16.82 -3.80
N ALA A 34 -3.80 16.40 -5.04
CA ALA A 34 -3.87 14.99 -5.38
C ALA A 34 -2.46 14.39 -5.40
N ILE A 35 -2.25 13.35 -4.60
CA ILE A 35 -0.97 12.67 -4.51
C ILE A 35 -0.89 11.59 -5.60
N ILE A 36 0.10 11.71 -6.48
CA ILE A 36 0.35 10.74 -7.57
C ILE A 36 1.52 9.81 -7.21
N PHE A 37 2.53 10.32 -6.50
CA PHE A 37 3.73 9.59 -6.14
C PHE A 37 4.30 10.15 -4.84
N THR A 38 4.50 9.30 -3.82
CA THR A 38 4.97 9.75 -2.50
C THR A 38 6.49 9.64 -2.37
N LEU A 39 7.07 10.45 -1.49
CA LEU A 39 8.48 10.33 -1.14
C LEU A 39 8.79 8.98 -0.47
N ALA A 40 7.87 8.45 0.33
CA ALA A 40 7.99 7.11 0.89
C ALA A 40 8.10 6.04 -0.22
N GLU A 41 7.22 6.10 -1.22
CA GLU A 41 7.25 5.20 -2.38
C GLU A 41 8.59 5.26 -3.12
N HIS A 42 9.14 6.46 -3.32
CA HIS A 42 10.46 6.65 -3.92
C HIS A 42 11.57 5.90 -3.16
N TYR A 43 11.64 6.10 -1.85
CA TYR A 43 12.68 5.48 -1.02
C TYR A 43 12.54 3.96 -0.97
N PHE A 44 11.31 3.42 -0.88
CA PHE A 44 11.11 1.97 -0.92
C PHE A 44 11.47 1.36 -2.27
N ASN A 45 11.17 2.05 -3.39
CA ASN A 45 11.60 1.60 -4.70
C ASN A 45 13.13 1.57 -4.81
N LEU A 46 13.83 2.59 -4.29
CA LEU A 46 15.30 2.59 -4.24
C LEU A 46 15.85 1.50 -3.32
N SER A 47 15.23 1.28 -2.15
CA SER A 47 15.61 0.22 -1.22
C SER A 47 15.50 -1.16 -1.89
N GLU A 48 14.42 -1.42 -2.62
CA GLU A 48 14.26 -2.65 -3.40
C GLU A 48 15.34 -2.78 -4.48
N LEU A 49 15.60 -1.72 -5.26
CA LEU A 49 16.65 -1.73 -6.30
C LEU A 49 18.04 -2.03 -5.69
N ARG A 50 18.33 -1.45 -4.53
CA ARG A 50 19.58 -1.65 -3.78
C ARG A 50 19.68 -3.09 -3.26
N GLN A 51 18.59 -3.62 -2.70
CA GLN A 51 18.49 -4.99 -2.20
C GLN A 51 18.63 -6.03 -3.32
N LYS A 52 18.13 -5.71 -4.52
CA LYS A 52 18.26 -6.54 -5.74
C LYS A 52 19.54 -6.30 -6.52
N THR A 53 20.46 -5.49 -5.98
CA THR A 53 21.75 -5.12 -6.58
C THR A 53 21.68 -4.50 -7.99
N PHE A 54 20.52 -3.97 -8.38
CA PHE A 54 20.37 -3.21 -9.62
C PHE A 54 21.08 -1.86 -9.57
N ILE A 55 21.26 -1.31 -8.36
CA ILE A 55 22.09 -0.15 -8.09
C ILE A 55 23.15 -0.50 -7.04
N THR A 56 24.40 -0.11 -7.30
CA THR A 56 25.56 -0.48 -6.47
C THR A 56 26.19 0.71 -5.71
N THR A 57 25.78 1.93 -6.01
CA THR A 57 26.26 3.17 -5.39
C THR A 57 25.17 3.85 -4.55
N GLY A 58 25.57 4.73 -3.63
CA GLY A 58 24.65 5.48 -2.78
C GLY A 58 24.32 4.77 -1.45
N PRO A 59 23.28 5.25 -0.74
CA PRO A 59 22.89 4.72 0.57
C PRO A 59 22.62 3.21 0.57
N SER A 60 22.68 2.60 1.75
CA SER A 60 22.39 1.17 1.90
C SER A 60 20.89 0.88 1.68
N ALA A 61 20.53 -0.38 1.44
CA ALA A 61 19.11 -0.76 1.33
C ALA A 61 18.36 -0.52 2.64
N GLN A 62 19.05 -0.67 3.77
CA GLN A 62 18.53 -0.37 5.10
C GLN A 62 18.27 1.13 5.27
N ASP A 63 19.25 1.98 4.94
CA ASP A 63 19.12 3.44 5.09
C ASP A 63 17.94 3.97 4.28
N LEU A 64 17.75 3.44 3.06
CA LEU A 64 16.63 3.78 2.19
C LEU A 64 15.29 3.25 2.72
N TYR A 65 15.29 2.06 3.32
CA TYR A 65 14.10 1.50 3.96
C TYR A 65 13.65 2.36 5.16
N GLU A 66 14.59 2.74 6.01
CA GLU A 66 14.36 3.61 7.17
C GLU A 66 13.90 5.00 6.70
N SER A 67 14.54 5.57 5.68
CA SER A 67 14.12 6.84 5.05
C SER A 67 12.69 6.78 4.49
N GLY A 68 12.27 5.64 3.94
CA GLY A 68 10.91 5.42 3.45
C GLY A 68 9.87 5.42 4.56
N ILE A 69 10.19 4.80 5.70
CA ILE A 69 9.36 4.82 6.91
C ILE A 69 9.26 6.24 7.46
N THR A 70 10.40 6.92 7.63
CA THR A 70 10.44 8.31 8.10
C THR A 70 9.61 9.23 7.20
N ALA A 71 9.75 9.12 5.88
CA ALA A 71 8.93 9.89 4.94
C ALA A 71 7.42 9.62 5.08
N SER A 72 7.02 8.39 5.42
CA SER A 72 5.62 8.05 5.67
C SER A 72 5.10 8.70 6.97
N PHE A 73 5.90 8.67 8.04
CA PHE A 73 5.54 9.27 9.34
C PHE A 73 5.40 10.79 9.21
N LEU A 74 6.39 11.44 8.62
CA LEU A 74 6.36 12.88 8.34
C LEU A 74 5.16 13.27 7.48
N TYR A 75 4.83 12.45 6.46
CA TYR A 75 3.63 12.71 5.64
C TYR A 75 2.34 12.69 6.47
N LEU A 76 2.24 11.81 7.47
CA LEU A 76 1.08 11.69 8.35
C LEU A 76 1.06 12.72 9.49
N GLY A 77 2.08 13.58 9.59
CA GLY A 77 2.19 14.63 10.59
C GLY A 77 2.81 14.18 11.92
N LEU A 78 3.55 13.08 11.90
CA LEU A 78 4.40 12.62 13.01
C LEU A 78 5.83 13.11 12.82
N ASP A 79 6.68 12.95 13.83
CA ASP A 79 8.07 13.40 13.81
C ASP A 79 9.05 12.28 13.40
N GLU A 80 10.33 12.62 13.18
CA GLU A 80 11.36 11.64 12.79
C GLU A 80 11.64 10.65 13.92
N GLU A 81 11.56 11.10 15.17
CA GLU A 81 11.73 10.29 16.37
C GLU A 81 10.68 9.17 16.46
N ASP A 82 9.42 9.46 16.11
CA ASP A 82 8.35 8.46 16.07
C ASP A 82 8.66 7.35 15.04
N ALA A 83 9.26 7.73 13.91
CA ALA A 83 9.67 6.78 12.88
C ALA A 83 10.83 5.92 13.36
N GLU A 84 11.83 6.52 14.01
CA GLU A 84 12.97 5.82 14.60
C GLU A 84 12.53 4.82 15.67
N ASP A 85 11.67 5.24 16.59
CA ASP A 85 11.07 4.35 17.60
C ASP A 85 10.29 3.19 16.96
N TYR A 86 9.69 3.40 15.78
CA TYR A 86 9.00 2.36 15.03
C TYR A 86 9.96 1.38 14.34
N TYR A 87 10.88 1.84 13.49
CA TYR A 87 11.73 0.93 12.70
C TYR A 87 12.86 0.30 13.50
N THR A 88 13.16 0.77 14.71
CA THR A 88 14.12 0.12 15.62
C THR A 88 13.52 -1.05 16.41
N GLN A 89 12.20 -1.27 16.33
CA GLN A 89 11.54 -2.38 17.00
C GLN A 89 12.10 -3.74 16.55
N SER A 90 12.32 -4.63 17.52
CA SER A 90 12.71 -6.02 17.27
C SER A 90 11.53 -6.87 16.79
N LYS A 91 10.80 -6.41 15.77
CA LYS A 91 9.63 -7.05 15.18
C LYS A 91 9.86 -7.32 13.69
N SER A 92 9.58 -8.55 13.26
CA SER A 92 9.67 -8.95 11.85
C SER A 92 8.79 -8.06 10.96
N LEU A 93 9.28 -7.71 9.78
CA LEU A 93 8.69 -6.80 8.80
C LEU A 93 8.60 -5.33 9.24
N VAL A 94 9.06 -4.99 10.44
CA VAL A 94 9.14 -3.62 10.96
C VAL A 94 10.59 -3.20 11.07
N GLY A 95 11.37 -3.89 11.91
CA GLY A 95 12.79 -3.65 12.00
C GLY A 95 13.56 -4.29 10.85
N TRP A 96 14.57 -3.59 10.33
CA TRP A 96 15.40 -4.15 9.27
C TRP A 96 16.07 -5.44 9.72
N SER A 97 16.86 -5.40 10.80
CA SER A 97 17.59 -6.56 11.34
C SER A 97 16.72 -7.82 11.58
N PRO A 98 15.60 -7.76 12.35
CA PRO A 98 14.76 -8.92 12.64
C PRO A 98 13.99 -9.48 11.42
N SER A 99 13.90 -8.74 10.31
CA SER A 99 13.22 -9.20 9.09
C SER A 99 14.11 -10.19 8.33
N SER A 100 13.75 -11.47 8.29
CA SER A 100 14.51 -12.49 7.55
C SER A 100 14.50 -12.25 6.04
N ASN A 101 13.35 -11.86 5.50
CA ASN A 101 13.16 -11.53 4.10
C ASN A 101 13.09 -10.00 3.93
N LYS A 102 14.19 -9.40 3.47
CA LYS A 102 14.27 -7.94 3.30
C LYS A 102 13.32 -7.43 2.22
N LEU A 103 13.11 -8.20 1.14
CA LEU A 103 12.17 -7.80 0.09
C LEU A 103 10.74 -7.74 0.62
N GLU A 104 10.33 -8.72 1.42
CA GLU A 104 9.01 -8.72 2.06
C GLU A 104 8.85 -7.57 3.04
N ALA A 105 9.87 -7.24 3.84
CA ALA A 105 9.84 -6.08 4.72
C ALA A 105 9.67 -4.77 3.93
N ILE A 106 10.46 -4.56 2.87
CA ILE A 106 10.37 -3.36 2.02
C ILE A 106 8.97 -3.22 1.43
N ILE A 107 8.43 -4.27 0.80
CA ILE A 107 7.11 -4.21 0.17
C ILE A 107 5.98 -4.09 1.20
N THR A 108 6.12 -4.72 2.36
CA THR A 108 5.13 -4.59 3.44
C THR A 108 5.08 -3.16 3.98
N GLN A 109 6.22 -2.54 4.24
CA GLN A 109 6.26 -1.14 4.69
C GLN A 109 5.79 -0.17 3.61
N LYS A 110 6.14 -0.42 2.35
CA LYS A 110 5.59 0.33 1.23
C LYS A 110 4.06 0.22 1.17
N TRP A 111 3.52 -0.99 1.33
CA TRP A 111 2.07 -1.22 1.40
C TRP A 111 1.42 -0.46 2.55
N ILE A 112 2.04 -0.43 3.74
CA ILE A 112 1.57 0.36 4.89
C ILE A 112 1.55 1.86 4.55
N ALA A 113 2.61 2.36 3.92
CA ALA A 113 2.74 3.78 3.60
C ALA A 113 1.74 4.25 2.52
N VAL A 114 1.38 3.41 1.55
CA VAL A 114 0.60 3.85 0.38
C VAL A 114 -0.86 3.38 0.34
N ASN A 115 -1.28 2.40 1.15
CA ASN A 115 -2.64 1.82 1.05
C ASN A 115 -3.80 2.82 1.22
N GLY A 116 -3.57 3.95 1.89
CA GLY A 116 -4.57 5.02 2.08
C GLY A 116 -4.32 6.28 1.25
N ILE A 117 -3.31 6.28 0.37
CA ILE A 117 -2.87 7.46 -0.39
C ILE A 117 -2.85 7.15 -1.89
N THR A 118 -2.02 6.20 -2.32
CA THR A 118 -1.91 5.70 -3.71
C THR A 118 -2.15 4.19 -3.71
N ALA A 119 -3.37 3.80 -3.31
CA ALA A 119 -3.73 2.43 -3.00
C ALA A 119 -3.57 1.45 -4.17
N GLU A 120 -3.56 1.95 -5.41
CA GLU A 120 -3.32 1.15 -6.60
C GLU A 120 -1.92 0.53 -6.58
N GLN A 121 -0.92 1.25 -6.03
CA GLN A 121 0.46 0.76 -5.90
C GLN A 121 0.53 -0.50 -5.04
N SER A 122 -0.26 -0.54 -3.97
CA SER A 122 -0.39 -1.73 -3.11
C SER A 122 -0.85 -2.96 -3.89
N TRP A 123 -1.77 -2.81 -4.84
CA TRP A 123 -2.23 -3.92 -5.68
C TRP A 123 -1.19 -4.31 -6.74
N PHE A 124 -0.49 -3.33 -7.32
CA PHE A 124 0.55 -3.58 -8.32
C PHE A 124 1.74 -4.32 -7.70
N ASP A 125 2.22 -3.90 -6.53
CA ASP A 125 3.32 -4.57 -5.84
C ASP A 125 2.95 -5.97 -5.37
N TYR A 126 1.73 -6.15 -4.85
CA TYR A 126 1.24 -7.48 -4.51
C TYR A 126 1.19 -8.39 -5.75
N SER A 127 0.70 -7.89 -6.88
CA SER A 127 0.62 -8.65 -8.13
C SER A 127 2.01 -9.01 -8.70
N ARG A 128 3.03 -8.19 -8.45
CA ARG A 128 4.41 -8.41 -8.93
C ARG A 128 5.24 -9.29 -7.98
N THR A 129 5.01 -9.21 -6.68
CA THR A 129 5.89 -9.79 -5.66
C THR A 129 5.22 -10.84 -4.77
N GLY A 130 3.89 -10.83 -4.67
CA GLY A 130 3.14 -11.65 -3.71
C GLY A 130 3.16 -11.11 -2.27
N TYR A 131 3.78 -9.95 -2.02
CA TYR A 131 3.87 -9.33 -0.68
C TYR A 131 2.95 -8.11 -0.56
N PRO A 132 2.43 -7.79 0.64
CA PRO A 132 2.58 -8.54 1.90
C PRO A 132 1.91 -9.92 1.85
N SER A 133 2.53 -10.90 2.50
CA SER A 133 1.98 -12.26 2.59
C SER A 133 0.89 -12.35 3.68
N GLY A 134 0.03 -13.37 3.61
CA GLY A 134 -0.94 -13.65 4.68
C GLY A 134 -2.07 -12.63 4.84
N VAL A 135 -2.32 -11.76 3.86
CA VAL A 135 -3.48 -10.87 3.88
C VAL A 135 -4.76 -11.72 4.02
N PRO A 136 -5.72 -11.35 4.91
CA PRO A 136 -6.95 -12.11 5.07
C PRO A 136 -7.82 -12.10 3.80
N ILE A 137 -8.59 -13.18 3.61
CA ILE A 137 -9.64 -13.28 2.60
C ILE A 137 -10.97 -13.48 3.35
N PRO A 138 -12.05 -12.78 2.96
CA PRO A 138 -13.34 -12.94 3.63
C PRO A 138 -13.83 -14.39 3.58
N LEU A 139 -14.25 -14.92 4.73
CA LEU A 139 -14.73 -16.30 4.91
C LEU A 139 -15.93 -16.65 4.02
N ASN A 140 -16.73 -15.65 3.63
CA ASN A 140 -17.96 -15.83 2.86
C ASN A 140 -17.73 -15.76 1.34
N TYR A 141 -16.48 -15.79 0.88
CA TYR A 141 -16.17 -15.70 -0.55
C TYR A 141 -16.22 -17.09 -1.19
N ASN A 142 -17.38 -17.43 -1.74
CA ASN A 142 -17.70 -18.78 -2.24
C ASN A 142 -17.14 -19.12 -3.64
N ALA A 143 -16.36 -18.23 -4.28
CA ALA A 143 -15.98 -18.38 -5.70
C ALA A 143 -14.51 -18.80 -5.94
N THR A 144 -13.57 -18.39 -5.09
CA THR A 144 -12.16 -18.80 -5.15
C THR A 144 -11.39 -18.34 -3.91
N THR A 145 -10.32 -19.05 -3.53
CA THR A 145 -9.35 -18.58 -2.52
C THR A 145 -8.36 -17.55 -3.08
N ASP A 146 -8.48 -17.19 -4.36
CA ASP A 146 -7.54 -16.31 -5.04
C ASP A 146 -8.03 -14.86 -5.07
N ARG A 147 -7.10 -13.91 -5.10
CA ARG A 147 -7.37 -12.49 -5.31
C ARG A 147 -7.43 -12.16 -6.80
N PRO A 148 -8.23 -11.18 -7.24
CA PRO A 148 -8.15 -10.67 -8.59
C PRO A 148 -6.74 -10.15 -8.90
N VAL A 149 -6.15 -10.62 -10.01
CA VAL A 149 -4.85 -10.20 -10.55
C VAL A 149 -5.00 -9.27 -11.75
N ARG A 150 -6.24 -9.00 -12.17
CA ARG A 150 -6.58 -8.01 -13.19
C ARG A 150 -8.05 -7.58 -13.06
N LEU A 151 -8.42 -6.54 -13.82
CA LEU A 151 -9.82 -6.20 -14.09
C LEU A 151 -10.28 -6.81 -15.42
N PHE A 152 -11.59 -7.07 -15.52
CA PHE A 152 -12.21 -7.47 -16.77
C PHE A 152 -12.27 -6.31 -17.76
N TYR A 153 -12.35 -6.63 -19.06
CA TYR A 153 -12.63 -5.61 -20.05
C TYR A 153 -14.10 -5.18 -19.91
N PRO A 154 -14.42 -3.88 -20.07
CA PRO A 154 -15.80 -3.43 -20.02
C PRO A 154 -16.68 -4.14 -21.05
N ALA A 155 -17.92 -4.46 -20.69
CA ALA A 155 -18.85 -5.16 -21.58
C ALA A 155 -19.09 -4.40 -22.90
N GLY A 156 -19.07 -3.06 -22.87
CA GLY A 156 -19.25 -2.20 -24.05
C GLY A 156 -18.14 -2.31 -25.10
N GLU A 157 -16.95 -2.79 -24.72
CA GLU A 157 -15.86 -3.01 -25.68
C GLU A 157 -16.19 -4.16 -26.64
N TYR A 158 -16.92 -5.19 -26.17
CA TYR A 158 -17.31 -6.32 -27.00
C TYR A 158 -18.35 -5.94 -28.07
N SER A 159 -19.21 -4.96 -27.79
CA SER A 159 -20.18 -4.46 -28.77
C SER A 159 -19.61 -3.39 -29.68
N SER A 160 -18.74 -2.52 -29.17
CA SER A 160 -18.26 -1.32 -29.91
C SER A 160 -16.95 -1.57 -30.65
N ASN A 161 -16.13 -2.52 -30.19
CA ASN A 161 -14.77 -2.73 -30.65
C ASN A 161 -14.36 -4.21 -30.64
N GLY A 162 -15.33 -5.13 -30.76
CA GLY A 162 -15.12 -6.56 -30.49
C GLY A 162 -14.02 -7.24 -31.30
N ALA A 163 -13.68 -6.73 -32.49
CA ALA A 163 -12.56 -7.25 -33.28
C ALA A 163 -11.17 -7.07 -32.62
N ASN A 164 -11.05 -6.11 -31.68
CA ASN A 164 -9.80 -5.78 -30.99
C ASN A 164 -9.80 -6.21 -29.52
N VAL A 165 -10.91 -6.77 -29.01
CA VAL A 165 -11.00 -7.24 -27.63
C VAL A 165 -10.65 -8.73 -27.61
N PRO A 166 -9.61 -9.15 -26.86
CA PRO A 166 -9.32 -10.57 -26.73
C PRO A 166 -10.45 -11.27 -25.96
N THR A 167 -10.56 -12.59 -26.13
CA THR A 167 -11.43 -13.41 -25.28
C THR A 167 -11.17 -13.11 -23.82
N GLN A 168 -12.23 -12.79 -23.05
CA GLN A 168 -12.12 -12.30 -21.68
C GLN A 168 -11.20 -13.19 -20.82
N PRO A 169 -10.03 -12.70 -20.40
CA PRO A 169 -9.17 -13.48 -19.52
C PRO A 169 -9.79 -13.62 -18.13
N ASN A 170 -9.54 -14.75 -17.46
CA ASN A 170 -9.98 -14.97 -16.09
C ASN A 170 -9.31 -13.96 -15.15
N ALA A 171 -10.11 -13.21 -14.38
CA ALA A 171 -9.61 -12.13 -13.52
C ALA A 171 -8.73 -12.58 -12.35
N PHE A 172 -8.78 -13.86 -11.98
CA PHE A 172 -8.08 -14.42 -10.81
C PHE A 172 -6.81 -15.18 -11.19
N THR A 173 -6.74 -15.72 -12.41
CA THR A 173 -5.63 -16.59 -12.82
C THR A 173 -4.80 -16.06 -13.99
N ALA A 174 -5.37 -15.21 -14.86
CA ALA A 174 -4.67 -14.71 -16.04
C ALA A 174 -3.89 -13.41 -15.74
N LYS A 175 -2.66 -13.54 -15.26
CA LYS A 175 -1.79 -12.41 -14.87
C LYS A 175 -1.56 -11.41 -16.02
N ILE A 176 -1.31 -10.15 -15.64
CA ILE A 176 -0.82 -9.11 -16.57
C ILE A 176 0.65 -9.41 -16.92
N PHE A 177 1.12 -8.99 -18.09
CA PHE A 177 2.46 -9.35 -18.61
C PHE A 177 3.64 -9.03 -17.68
N TRP A 178 3.50 -8.06 -16.78
CA TRP A 178 4.53 -7.65 -15.82
C TRP A 178 4.37 -8.32 -14.44
N ALA A 179 3.27 -9.02 -14.20
CA ALA A 179 3.02 -9.74 -12.96
C ALA A 179 3.65 -11.14 -13.06
N ASN A 180 4.50 -11.49 -12.08
CA ASN A 180 5.19 -12.79 -11.99
C ASN A 180 4.27 -13.85 -11.42
#